data_AF-A0A0H5QY79-F1
#
_entry.id   AF-A0A0H5QY79-F1
#
_cell.length_a   1.000
_cell.length_b   1.000
_cell.length_c   1.000
_cell.angle_alpha   90.00
_cell.angle_beta   90.00
_cell.angle_gamma   90.00
#
_symmetry.space_group_name_H-M   'P 1'
#
loop_
_entity.id
_entity.type
_entity.pdbx_description
1 polymer ?
#
loop_
_entity_poly.entity_id
_entity_poly.type
_entity_poly.pdbx_seq_one_letter_code
_entity_poly.pdbx_strand_id
1 'polypeptide(L)'
;MKNEGPTRIGNSRESLSCHFRHMSDFFRVSCSEIINLQNHKKETALYLAVSDQRLAVVEVFLGLGADRTIKFNGQTALDLAIQMEAEHKYRSAAEIVKLLSIVNTTT
;
A
#
# COMPACT_ATOMS: atom_id res chain seq x y z
N MET A 1 -63.26 -13.83 3.29
CA MET A 1 -61.91 -14.42 3.25
C MET A 1 -60.92 -13.26 3.20
N LYS A 2 -59.90 -13.29 4.06
CA LYS A 2 -59.04 -12.14 4.41
C LYS A 2 -58.08 -11.77 3.27
N ASN A 3 -57.75 -10.47 3.26
CA ASN A 3 -56.89 -9.74 2.32
C ASN A 3 -55.39 -10.09 2.43
N GLU A 4 -54.62 -9.46 1.53
CA GLU A 4 -53.16 -9.20 1.53
C GLU A 4 -52.36 -10.27 0.76
N GLY A 5 -51.66 -10.01 -0.34
CA GLY A 5 -50.91 -8.84 -0.85
C GLY A 5 -49.59 -9.42 -1.40
N PRO A 6 -49.02 -8.96 -2.53
CA PRO A 6 -47.89 -9.65 -3.15
C PRO A 6 -46.65 -9.59 -2.26
N THR A 7 -46.10 -10.76 -1.95
CA THR A 7 -44.91 -10.95 -1.13
C THR A 7 -43.74 -10.12 -1.68
N ARG A 8 -43.30 -9.14 -0.90
CA ARG A 8 -42.12 -8.28 -1.13
C ARG A 8 -40.86 -9.15 -1.35
N ILE A 9 -40.58 -9.53 -2.60
CA ILE A 9 -39.23 -9.99 -2.99
C ILE A 9 -38.42 -8.76 -3.38
N GLY A 10 -38.19 -7.88 -2.39
CA GLY A 10 -37.60 -6.56 -2.60
C GLY A 10 -36.31 -6.28 -1.84
N ASN A 11 -35.81 -7.21 -1.01
CA ASN A 11 -34.74 -6.86 -0.05
C ASN A 11 -33.50 -7.78 -0.08
N SER A 12 -33.45 -8.82 -0.92
CA SER A 12 -32.29 -9.74 -0.95
C SER A 12 -31.15 -9.32 -1.89
N ARG A 13 -31.34 -8.33 -2.77
CA ARG A 13 -30.29 -7.85 -3.70
C ARG A 13 -29.50 -6.66 -3.17
N GLU A 14 -30.06 -5.85 -2.28
CA GLU A 14 -29.34 -4.71 -1.70
C GLU A 14 -28.52 -5.08 -0.45
N SER A 15 -28.95 -6.12 0.28
CA SER A 15 -28.29 -6.53 1.54
C SER A 15 -26.92 -7.21 1.35
N LEU A 16 -26.62 -7.74 0.17
CA LEU A 16 -25.30 -8.34 -0.13
C LEU A 16 -24.27 -7.29 -0.56
N SER A 17 -24.70 -6.20 -1.20
CA SER A 17 -23.81 -5.14 -1.69
C SER A 17 -23.25 -4.29 -0.54
N CYS A 18 -24.06 -4.00 0.49
CA CYS A 18 -23.61 -3.22 1.64
C CYS A 18 -22.67 -4.01 2.57
N HIS A 19 -22.82 -5.33 2.68
CA HIS A 19 -21.89 -6.19 3.41
C HIS A 19 -20.52 -6.31 2.71
N PHE A 20 -20.51 -6.44 1.38
CA PHE A 20 -19.26 -6.50 0.62
C PHE A 20 -18.49 -5.17 0.64
N ARG A 21 -19.21 -4.04 0.61
CA ARG A 21 -18.60 -2.70 0.64
C ARG A 21 -17.84 -2.42 1.94
N HIS A 22 -18.41 -2.80 3.09
CA HIS A 22 -17.73 -2.68 4.38
C HIS A 22 -16.47 -3.54 4.48
N MET A 23 -16.43 -4.71 3.85
CA MET A 23 -15.26 -5.60 3.91
C MET A 23 -14.07 -5.04 3.11
N SER A 24 -14.33 -4.44 1.94
CA SER A 24 -13.27 -3.79 1.15
C SER A 24 -12.72 -2.53 1.82
N ASP A 25 -13.57 -1.72 2.45
CA ASP A 25 -13.12 -0.54 3.21
C ASP A 25 -12.39 -0.94 4.50
N PHE A 26 -12.87 -1.96 5.23
CA PHE A 26 -12.20 -2.50 6.43
C PHE A 26 -10.82 -3.10 6.11
N PHE A 27 -10.72 -3.87 5.02
CA PHE A 27 -9.45 -4.45 4.57
C PHE A 27 -8.48 -3.36 4.08
N ARG A 28 -8.98 -2.30 3.43
CA ARG A 28 -8.15 -1.17 2.98
C ARG A 28 -7.59 -0.33 4.13
N VAL A 29 -8.40 -0.04 5.16
CA VAL A 29 -7.97 0.77 6.31
C VAL A 29 -6.95 0.01 7.16
N SER A 30 -7.16 -1.28 7.44
CA SER A 30 -6.21 -2.07 8.25
C SER A 30 -4.83 -2.22 7.59
N CYS A 31 -4.76 -2.38 6.26
CA CYS A 31 -3.49 -2.58 5.59
C CYS A 31 -2.63 -1.30 5.51
N SER A 32 -3.24 -0.11 5.45
CA SER A 32 -2.53 1.16 5.32
C SER A 32 -1.85 1.62 6.61
N GLU A 33 -2.38 1.27 7.78
CA GLU A 33 -1.69 1.53 9.05
C GLU A 33 -0.50 0.60 9.25
N ILE A 34 -0.63 -0.67 8.83
CA ILE A 34 0.42 -1.69 9.00
C ILE A 34 1.63 -1.43 8.10
N ILE A 35 1.41 -0.99 6.85
CA ILE A 35 2.49 -0.85 5.85
C ILE A 35 3.56 0.20 6.25
N ASN A 36 3.16 1.17 7.08
CA ASN A 36 4.01 2.26 7.54
C ASN A 36 4.57 2.06 8.95
N LEU A 37 4.29 0.91 9.57
CA LEU A 37 4.85 0.58 10.88
C LEU A 37 6.38 0.59 10.83
N GLN A 38 6.95 1.14 11.89
CA GLN A 38 8.38 1.15 12.09
C GLN A 38 8.78 0.08 13.10
N ASN A 39 9.85 -0.65 12.83
CA ASN A 39 10.42 -1.59 13.80
C ASN A 39 11.10 -0.84 14.97
N HIS A 40 11.71 -1.56 15.91
CA HIS A 40 12.42 -0.96 17.05
C HIS A 40 13.59 -0.02 16.65
N LYS A 41 14.09 -0.13 15.43
CA LYS A 41 15.12 0.75 14.87
C LYS A 41 14.56 1.95 14.12
N LYS A 42 13.24 2.10 14.03
CA LYS A 42 12.53 3.09 13.22
C LYS A 42 12.58 2.82 11.71
N GLU A 43 12.87 1.60 11.28
CA GLU A 43 12.89 1.22 9.86
C GLU A 43 11.47 0.82 9.42
N THR A 44 11.02 1.32 8.26
CA THR A 44 9.78 0.87 7.62
C THR A 44 10.02 -0.34 6.72
N ALA A 45 8.97 -1.09 6.44
CA ALA A 45 9.03 -2.19 5.48
C ALA A 45 9.53 -1.72 4.09
N LEU A 46 9.11 -0.53 3.66
CA LEU A 46 9.58 0.08 2.42
C LEU A 46 11.10 0.37 2.45
N TYR A 47 11.61 0.93 3.54
CA TYR A 47 13.05 1.18 3.69
C TYR A 47 13.88 -0.11 3.60
N LEU A 48 13.44 -1.16 4.29
CA LEU A 48 14.09 -2.47 4.26
C LEU A 48 14.07 -3.10 2.85
N ALA A 49 12.96 -2.99 2.13
CA ALA A 49 12.86 -3.50 0.76
C ALA A 49 13.85 -2.83 -0.21
N VAL A 50 14.09 -1.52 -0.04
CA VAL A 50 15.11 -0.77 -0.81
C VAL A 50 16.53 -1.19 -0.40
N SER A 51 16.79 -1.32 0.90
CA SER A 51 18.08 -1.78 1.43
C SER A 51 18.44 -3.17 0.88
N ASP A 52 17.46 -4.06 0.78
CA ASP A 52 17.62 -5.41 0.25
C ASP A 52 17.53 -5.50 -1.29
N GLN A 53 17.30 -4.37 -1.97
CA GLN A 53 17.22 -4.27 -3.43
C GLN A 53 16.15 -5.17 -4.05
N ARG A 54 15.03 -5.32 -3.34
CA ARG A 54 13.90 -6.17 -3.77
C ARG A 54 12.89 -5.35 -4.55
N LEU A 55 13.17 -5.12 -5.84
CA LEU A 55 12.31 -4.34 -6.75
C LEU A 55 10.83 -4.74 -6.67
N ALA A 56 10.52 -6.03 -6.81
CA ALA A 56 9.14 -6.52 -6.77
C ALA A 56 8.43 -6.24 -5.43
N VAL A 57 9.17 -6.27 -4.32
CA VAL A 57 8.61 -5.95 -3.00
C VAL A 57 8.36 -4.45 -2.85
N VAL A 58 9.26 -3.62 -3.39
CA VAL A 58 9.08 -2.17 -3.47
C VAL A 58 7.82 -1.84 -4.26
N GLU A 59 7.59 -2.46 -5.42
CA GLU A 59 6.37 -2.28 -6.22
C GLU A 59 5.10 -2.62 -5.45
N VAL A 60 5.09 -3.76 -4.75
CA VAL A 60 3.94 -4.18 -3.94
C VAL A 60 3.66 -3.18 -2.83
N PHE A 61 4.68 -2.74 -2.08
CA PHE A 61 4.49 -1.78 -0.99
C PHE A 61 4.01 -0.43 -1.50
N LEU A 62 4.51 0.03 -2.65
CA LEU A 62 4.01 1.24 -3.29
C LEU A 62 2.55 1.09 -3.77
N GLY A 63 2.20 -0.05 -4.35
CA GLY A 63 0.82 -0.36 -4.73
C GLY A 63 -0.15 -0.44 -3.55
N LEU A 64 0.35 -0.74 -2.35
CA LEU A 64 -0.40 -0.74 -1.10
C LEU A 64 -0.47 0.65 -0.43
N GLY A 65 0.14 1.68 -1.01
CA GLY A 65 0.13 3.04 -0.46
C GLY A 65 1.15 3.27 0.66
N ALA A 66 2.29 2.59 0.63
CA ALA A 66 3.39 2.85 1.56
C ALA A 66 3.86 4.31 1.48
N ASP A 67 4.02 4.94 2.63
CA ASP A 67 4.52 6.30 2.77
C ASP A 67 6.03 6.35 2.49
N ARG A 68 6.38 7.06 1.42
CA ARG A 68 7.77 7.26 0.97
C ARG A 68 8.53 8.29 1.79
N THR A 69 7.82 9.10 2.59
CA THR A 69 8.38 10.26 3.31
C THR A 69 8.98 9.88 4.66
N ILE A 70 8.64 8.69 5.17
CA ILE A 70 9.13 8.21 6.47
C ILE A 70 10.65 8.01 6.40
N LYS A 71 11.32 8.54 7.42
CA LYS A 71 12.78 8.53 7.52
C LYS A 71 13.27 7.51 8.54
N PHE A 72 14.30 6.78 8.16
CA PHE A 72 15.16 6.04 9.07
C PHE A 72 16.52 6.75 9.13
N ASN A 73 17.01 7.02 10.34
CA ASN A 73 18.29 7.71 10.56
C ASN A 73 18.46 9.02 9.74
N GLY A 74 17.36 9.75 9.51
CA GLY A 74 17.35 10.99 8.72
C GLY A 74 17.24 10.81 7.21
N GLN A 75 17.31 9.59 6.69
CA GLN A 75 17.19 9.25 5.27
C GLN A 75 15.85 8.60 4.95
N THR A 76 15.24 9.00 3.83
CA THR A 76 14.08 8.31 3.25
C THR A 76 14.51 7.07 2.48
N ALA A 77 13.54 6.23 2.11
CA ALA A 77 13.78 5.12 1.19
C ALA A 77 14.32 5.59 -0.18
N LEU A 78 13.93 6.79 -0.64
CA LEU A 78 14.45 7.39 -1.87
C LEU A 78 15.91 7.83 -1.72
N ASP A 79 16.26 8.47 -0.60
CA ASP A 79 17.65 8.91 -0.33
C ASP A 79 18.61 7.71 -0.33
N LEU A 80 18.19 6.61 0.30
CA LEU A 80 18.94 5.35 0.28
C LEU A 80 19.10 4.82 -1.15
N ALA A 81 18.02 4.80 -1.94
CA ALA A 81 18.08 4.31 -3.32
C ALA A 81 19.06 5.13 -4.19
N ILE A 82 19.05 6.46 -4.05
CA ILE A 82 19.98 7.36 -4.76
C ILE A 82 21.42 7.08 -4.35
N GLN A 83 21.68 6.89 -3.06
CA GLN A 83 23.00 6.54 -2.56
C GLN A 83 23.48 5.21 -3.18
N MET A 84 22.62 4.19 -3.20
CA MET A 84 22.95 2.88 -3.75
C MET A 84 23.18 2.90 -5.27
N GLU A 85 22.46 3.76 -5.99
CA GLU A 85 22.66 4.01 -7.42
C GLU A 85 24.02 4.68 -7.66
N ALA A 86 24.37 5.71 -6.89
CA ALA A 86 25.65 6.42 -6.98
C ALA A 86 26.85 5.52 -6.63
N GLU A 87 26.67 4.58 -5.70
CA GLU A 87 27.68 3.57 -5.37
C GLU A 87 27.83 2.50 -6.47
N HIS A 88 26.97 2.50 -7.50
CA HIS A 88 26.89 1.48 -8.56
C HIS A 88 26.83 0.03 -8.02
N LYS A 89 26.32 -0.12 -6.80
CA LYS A 89 26.40 -1.38 -6.04
C LYS A 89 25.41 -2.42 -6.56
N TYR A 90 24.31 -1.98 -7.16
CA TYR A 90 23.22 -2.84 -7.64
C TYR A 90 22.64 -2.33 -8.96
N ARG A 91 22.41 -3.25 -9.91
CA ARG A 91 21.77 -2.92 -11.20
C ARG A 91 20.31 -2.48 -11.03
N SER A 92 19.64 -2.95 -9.99
CA SER A 92 18.26 -2.61 -9.65
C SER A 92 18.09 -1.22 -9.03
N ALA A 93 19.18 -0.59 -8.56
CA ALA A 93 19.09 0.68 -7.84
C ALA A 93 18.49 1.80 -8.69
N ALA A 94 18.92 1.91 -9.96
CA ALA A 94 18.37 2.89 -10.90
C ALA A 94 16.85 2.74 -11.11
N GLU A 95 16.36 1.50 -11.22
CA GLU A 95 14.92 1.25 -11.38
C GLU A 95 14.15 1.55 -10.10
N ILE A 96 14.73 1.25 -8.93
CA ILE A 96 14.12 1.58 -7.63
C ILE A 96 14.05 3.11 -7.44
N VAL A 97 15.10 3.85 -7.79
CA VAL A 97 15.10 5.33 -7.78
C VAL A 97 14.01 5.85 -8.68
N LYS A 98 13.86 5.29 -9.88
CA LYS A 98 12.80 5.64 -10.81
C LYS A 98 11.41 5.38 -10.20
N LEU A 99 11.16 4.21 -9.62
CA LEU A 99 9.88 3.89 -8.98
C LEU A 99 9.52 4.85 -7.83
N LEU A 100 10.50 5.18 -6.99
CA LEU A 100 10.32 6.06 -5.83
C LEU A 100 10.23 7.54 -6.21
N SER A 101 10.87 7.96 -7.29
CA SER A 101 10.84 9.34 -7.80
C SER A 101 9.60 9.65 -8.65
N ILE A 102 8.95 8.64 -9.23
CA ILE A 102 7.66 8.82 -9.92
C ILE A 102 6.62 9.18 -8.86
N VAL A 103 6.43 10.48 -8.63
CA VAL A 103 5.28 11.04 -7.92
C VAL A 103 4.16 11.14 -8.94
N ASN A 104 3.54 10.02 -9.28
CA ASN A 104 2.30 9.99 -10.06
C ASN A 104 1.23 9.41 -9.14
N THR A 105 0.43 10.23 -8.46
CA THR A 105 -0.87 10.70 -8.97
C THR A 105 -1.72 9.58 -9.55
N THR A 106 -1.92 8.48 -8.83
CA THR A 106 -3.14 7.69 -8.99
C THR A 106 -4.22 8.37 -8.15
N THR A 107 -4.92 9.31 -8.80
CA THR A 107 -6.27 9.75 -8.47
C THR A 107 -7.20 8.58 -8.17
#